data_AF-A0A5K1DXA0-F1
#
_entry.id   AF-A0A5K1DXA0-F1
#
_cell.length_a   1.000
_cell.length_b   1.000
_cell.length_c   1.000
_cell.angle_alpha   90.00
_cell.angle_beta   90.00
_cell.angle_gamma   90.00
#
_symmetry.space_group_name_H-M   'P 1'
#
loop_
_entity.id
_entity.type
_entity.pdbx_description
1 polymer ?
#
loop_
_entity_poly.entity_id
_entity_poly.type
_entity_poly.pdbx_seq_one_letter_code
_entity_poly.pdbx_strand_id
1 'polypeptide(L)'
;ECIQPQIPEMAIIGYTEGVSNLFTSEMEIRWLVSFLSGGFRLPSTKEMEEDMKKWDDYKRKHSGYKYKKSSIAAIHIWYNDMLCKDMGCIPKRKKNWLSELFSPYGPADYSNL
;
A
#
# COMPACT_ATOMS: atom_id res chain seq x y z
N GLU A 1 4.32 -4.28 4.52
CA GLU A 1 4.41 -5.74 4.29
C GLU A 1 5.40 -6.11 3.18
N CYS A 2 5.57 -5.29 2.13
CA CYS A 2 6.43 -5.64 1.00
C CYS A 2 7.91 -5.83 1.32
N ILE A 3 8.50 -5.07 2.24
CA ILE A 3 9.94 -5.18 2.60
C ILE A 3 10.06 -5.62 4.06
N GLN A 4 10.87 -6.65 4.29
CA GLN A 4 11.12 -7.18 5.62
C GLN A 4 12.29 -6.41 6.29
N PRO A 5 12.08 -5.72 7.43
CA PRO A 5 13.14 -4.91 8.06
C PRO A 5 14.40 -5.67 8.48
N GLN A 6 14.29 -6.99 8.71
CA GLN A 6 15.39 -7.84 9.20
C GLN A 6 16.12 -8.59 8.07
N ILE A 7 15.57 -8.62 6.86
CA ILE A 7 16.17 -9.30 5.71
C ILE A 7 16.42 -8.22 4.64
N PRO A 8 17.63 -7.64 4.59
CA PRO A 8 17.93 -6.62 3.61
C PRO A 8 17.80 -7.18 2.19
N GLU A 9 17.51 -6.30 1.22
CA GLU A 9 17.47 -6.61 -0.21
C GLU A 9 16.40 -7.62 -0.64
N MET A 10 15.41 -7.89 0.22
CA MET A 10 14.29 -8.77 -0.09
C MET A 10 12.97 -8.00 -0.06
N ALA A 11 12.19 -8.15 -1.14
CA ALA A 11 10.82 -7.69 -1.22
C ALA A 11 9.88 -8.83 -1.63
N ILE A 12 8.69 -8.85 -1.05
CA ILE A 12 7.61 -9.80 -1.34
C ILE A 12 6.44 -9.02 -1.94
N ILE A 13 5.98 -9.46 -3.11
CA ILE A 13 4.88 -8.82 -3.86
C ILE A 13 3.73 -9.82 -4.02
N GLY A 14 2.50 -9.34 -3.91
CA GLY A 14 1.31 -10.18 -4.15
C GLY A 14 0.89 -11.06 -2.98
N TYR A 15 1.51 -10.87 -1.81
CA TYR A 15 1.02 -11.45 -0.55
C TYR A 15 -0.23 -10.74 -0.04
N THR A 16 -0.34 -9.44 -0.32
CA THR A 16 -1.43 -8.60 0.17
C THR A 16 -2.66 -8.74 -0.74
N GLU A 17 -3.70 -9.37 -0.22
CA GLU A 17 -4.97 -9.53 -0.93
C GLU A 17 -5.79 -8.23 -0.90
N GLY A 18 -6.28 -7.80 -2.07
CA GLY A 18 -7.11 -6.60 -2.23
C GLY A 18 -8.41 -6.88 -2.98
N VAL A 19 -9.03 -5.80 -3.51
CA VAL A 19 -10.20 -5.92 -4.40
C VAL A 19 -9.82 -6.61 -5.71
N SER A 20 -8.61 -6.33 -6.22
CA SER A 20 -7.99 -6.96 -7.37
C SER A 20 -6.51 -7.16 -7.10
N ASN A 21 -6.07 -8.41 -6.98
CA ASN A 21 -4.68 -8.73 -6.64
C ASN A 21 -3.71 -8.29 -7.73
N LEU A 22 -4.13 -8.27 -9.01
CA LEU A 22 -3.32 -7.78 -10.10
C LEU A 22 -3.01 -6.29 -9.92
N PHE A 23 -4.04 -5.49 -9.63
CA PHE A 23 -3.89 -4.05 -9.42
C PHE A 23 -3.08 -3.75 -8.15
N THR A 24 -3.35 -4.43 -7.03
CA THR A 24 -2.56 -4.27 -5.81
C THR A 24 -1.08 -4.59 -6.07
N SER A 25 -0.79 -5.70 -6.75
CA SER A 25 0.60 -6.10 -7.05
C SER A 25 1.28 -5.09 -7.99
N GLU A 26 0.57 -4.55 -8.99
CA GLU A 26 1.10 -3.50 -9.86
C GLU A 26 1.51 -2.26 -9.06
N MET A 27 0.67 -1.80 -8.14
CA MET A 27 0.96 -0.66 -7.27
C MET A 27 2.16 -0.92 -6.35
N GLU A 28 2.25 -2.10 -5.76
CA GLU A 28 3.39 -2.51 -4.93
C GLU A 28 4.69 -2.57 -5.75
N ILE A 29 4.65 -3.06 -6.98
CA ILE A 29 5.81 -3.08 -7.88
C ILE A 29 6.25 -1.65 -8.24
N ARG A 30 5.32 -0.75 -8.57
CA ARG A 30 5.65 0.66 -8.85
C ARG A 30 6.33 1.32 -7.64
N TRP A 31 5.78 1.10 -6.44
CA TRP A 31 6.38 1.57 -5.20
C TRP A 31 7.78 1.00 -4.98
N LEU A 32 7.97 -0.31 -5.21
CA LEU A 32 9.27 -0.97 -5.08
C LEU A 32 10.29 -0.44 -6.10
N VAL A 33 9.89 -0.25 -7.36
CA VAL A 33 10.78 0.33 -8.40
C VAL A 33 11.18 1.75 -8.03
N SER A 34 10.25 2.56 -7.51
CA SER A 34 10.55 3.91 -7.03
C SER A 34 11.56 3.88 -5.88
N PHE A 35 11.40 2.96 -4.92
CA PHE A 35 12.37 2.74 -3.85
C PHE A 35 13.75 2.37 -4.37
N LEU A 36 13.83 1.35 -5.24
CA LEU A 36 15.10 0.86 -5.81
C LEU A 36 15.80 1.91 -6.67
N SER A 37 15.04 2.82 -7.29
CA SER A 37 15.57 3.96 -8.06
C SER A 37 16.04 5.11 -7.16
N GLY A 38 15.93 4.97 -5.83
CA GLY A 38 16.30 6.00 -4.86
C GLY A 38 15.27 7.13 -4.70
N GLY A 39 14.03 6.93 -5.16
CA GLY A 39 12.96 7.93 -5.08
C GLY A 39 12.56 8.29 -3.65
N PHE A 40 12.73 7.37 -2.71
CA PHE A 40 12.57 7.60 -1.28
C PHE A 40 13.45 6.65 -0.45
N ARG A 41 13.51 6.88 0.85
CA ARG A 41 14.23 6.03 1.81
C ARG A 41 13.24 5.36 2.74
N LEU A 42 13.51 4.12 3.09
CA LEU A 42 12.76 3.43 4.13
C LEU A 42 13.05 4.08 5.49
N PRO A 43 12.06 4.04 6.41
CA PRO A 43 12.28 4.45 7.79
C PRO A 43 13.23 3.46 8.49
N SER A 44 13.57 3.75 9.75
CA SER A 44 14.42 2.86 10.54
C SER A 44 13.77 1.49 10.75
N THR A 45 14.58 0.44 10.94
CA THR A 45 14.13 -0.92 11.25
C THR A 45 13.10 -0.93 12.39
N LYS A 46 13.33 -0.13 13.44
CA LYS A 46 12.44 -0.02 14.59
C LYS A 46 11.06 0.55 14.21
N GLU A 47 11.03 1.60 13.39
CA GLU A 47 9.78 2.21 12.92
C GLU A 47 9.01 1.25 12.01
N MET A 48 9.70 0.50 11.14
CA MET A 48 9.08 -0.54 10.31
C MET A 48 8.45 -1.64 11.17
N GLU A 49 9.14 -2.11 12.22
CA GLU A 49 8.60 -3.11 13.15
C GLU A 49 7.40 -2.60 13.95
N GLU A 50 7.41 -1.32 14.34
CA GLU A 50 6.27 -0.68 14.99
C GLU A 50 5.07 -0.58 14.04
N ASP A 51 5.29 -0.26 12.77
CA ASP A 51 4.23 -0.23 11.75
C ASP A 51 3.66 -1.62 11.49
N MET A 52 4.51 -2.65 11.40
CA MET A 52 4.07 -4.05 11.27
C MET A 52 3.17 -4.48 12.43
N LYS A 53 3.49 -4.08 13.67
CA LYS A 53 2.64 -4.36 14.84
C LYS A 53 1.28 -3.66 14.75
N LYS A 54 1.26 -2.39 14.35
CA LYS A 54 0.01 -1.63 14.14
C LYS A 54 -0.88 -2.30 13.09
N TRP A 55 -0.28 -2.80 12.01
CA TRP A 55 -0.99 -3.54 10.98
C TRP A 55 -1.54 -4.88 11.46
N ASP A 56 -0.78 -5.66 12.24
CA ASP A 56 -1.26 -6.92 12.83
C ASP A 56 -2.44 -6.66 13.79
N ASP A 57 -2.30 -5.65 14.66
CA ASP A 57 -3.36 -5.26 15.60
C ASP A 57 -4.64 -4.80 14.86
N TYR A 58 -4.48 -4.01 13.79
CA TYR A 58 -5.58 -3.61 12.92
C TYR A 58 -6.28 -4.84 12.30
N LYS A 59 -5.51 -5.76 11.71
CA LYS A 59 -6.03 -6.97 11.08
C LYS A 59 -6.77 -7.85 12.09
N ARG A 60 -6.22 -8.05 13.30
CA ARG A 60 -6.88 -8.80 14.39
C ARG A 60 -8.18 -8.14 14.82
N LYS A 61 -8.17 -6.82 15.01
CA LYS A 61 -9.35 -6.06 15.48
C LYS A 61 -10.50 -6.09 14.47
N HIS A 62 -10.21 -6.08 13.17
CA HIS A 62 -11.24 -5.92 12.14
C HIS A 62 -11.59 -7.20 11.37
N SER A 63 -10.70 -8.19 11.34
CA SER A 63 -10.95 -9.47 10.67
C SER A 63 -11.34 -10.61 11.63
N GLY A 64 -11.20 -10.40 12.95
CA GLY A 64 -11.60 -11.35 13.98
C GLY A 64 -11.01 -12.75 13.76
N TYR A 65 -11.86 -13.79 13.80
CA TYR A 65 -11.42 -15.18 13.58
C TYR A 65 -10.84 -15.46 12.19
N LYS A 66 -11.09 -14.58 11.20
CA LYS A 66 -10.53 -14.67 9.85
C LYS A 66 -9.24 -13.87 9.68
N TYR A 67 -8.54 -13.48 10.75
CA TYR A 67 -7.33 -12.66 10.65
C TYR A 67 -6.28 -13.21 9.65
N LYS A 68 -6.14 -14.55 9.57
CA LYS A 68 -5.23 -15.23 8.62
C LYS A 68 -5.61 -15.05 7.15
N LYS A 69 -6.84 -14.61 6.87
CA LYS A 69 -7.39 -14.30 5.55
C LYS A 69 -7.79 -12.82 5.47
N SER A 70 -7.11 -11.97 6.23
CA SER A 70 -7.38 -10.54 6.22
C SER A 70 -6.91 -9.94 4.90
N SER A 71 -7.74 -9.07 4.32
CA SER A 71 -7.47 -8.37 3.07
C SER A 71 -7.49 -6.86 3.30
N ILE A 72 -6.80 -6.13 2.42
CA ILE A 72 -6.84 -4.66 2.40
C ILE A 72 -8.01 -4.13 1.56
N ALA A 73 -8.91 -5.00 1.07
CA ALA A 73 -9.98 -4.61 0.15
C ALA A 73 -10.84 -3.44 0.67
N ALA A 74 -11.14 -3.43 1.97
CA ALA A 74 -11.92 -2.38 2.62
C ALA A 74 -11.18 -1.03 2.74
N ILE A 75 -9.85 -1.03 2.67
CA ILE A 75 -8.99 0.15 2.85
C ILE A 75 -8.07 0.39 1.65
N HIS A 76 -8.38 -0.19 0.50
CA HIS A 76 -7.48 -0.19 -0.67
C HIS A 76 -7.13 1.22 -1.16
N ILE A 77 -8.07 2.17 -1.08
CA ILE A 77 -7.82 3.58 -1.43
C ILE A 77 -6.76 4.16 -0.49
N TRP A 78 -6.98 4.02 0.82
CA TRP A 78 -6.04 4.52 1.82
C TRP A 78 -4.66 3.86 1.73
N TYR A 79 -4.60 2.56 1.44
CA TYR A 79 -3.35 1.84 1.21
C TYR A 79 -2.58 2.42 0.01
N ASN A 80 -3.25 2.61 -1.12
CA ASN A 80 -2.65 3.21 -2.31
C ASN A 80 -2.23 4.67 -2.09
N ASP A 81 -2.98 5.43 -1.29
CA ASP A 81 -2.61 6.79 -0.90
C ASP A 81 -1.29 6.82 -0.11
N MET A 82 -1.08 5.84 0.77
CA MET A 82 0.18 5.72 1.52
C MET A 82 1.35 5.41 0.57
N LEU A 83 1.18 4.46 -0.37
CA LEU A 83 2.19 4.20 -1.40
C LEU A 83 2.50 5.44 -2.24
N CYS A 84 1.48 6.21 -2.62
CA CYS A 84 1.67 7.46 -3.36
C CYS A 84 2.46 8.48 -2.55
N LYS A 85 2.18 8.64 -1.25
CA LYS A 85 2.92 9.57 -0.38
C LYS A 85 4.40 9.20 -0.30
N ASP A 86 4.72 7.91 -0.15
CA ASP A 86 6.10 7.45 -0.09
C ASP A 86 6.85 7.76 -1.40
N MET A 87 6.20 7.55 -2.55
CA MET A 87 6.74 7.89 -3.86
C MET A 87 6.74 9.40 -4.15
N GLY A 88 6.33 10.27 -3.22
CA GLY A 88 6.24 11.71 -3.42
C GLY A 88 5.13 12.15 -4.39
N CYS A 89 4.19 11.26 -4.70
CA CYS A 89 3.07 11.50 -5.60
C CYS A 89 1.86 12.09 -4.85
N ILE A 90 1.09 12.93 -5.53
CA ILE A 90 -0.18 13.46 -4.99
C ILE A 90 -1.18 12.29 -4.92
N PRO A 91 -1.72 11.94 -3.72
CA PRO A 91 -2.68 10.83 -3.58
C PRO A 91 -4.04 11.14 -4.21
N LYS A 92 -4.46 12.41 -4.18
CA LYS A 92 -5.69 12.86 -4.83
C LYS A 92 -5.50 12.83 -6.35
N ARG A 93 -6.06 11.83 -7.01
CA ARG A 93 -5.82 11.58 -8.45
C ARG A 93 -6.92 12.11 -9.36
N LYS A 94 -8.08 12.48 -8.83
CA LYS A 94 -9.17 13.00 -9.66
C LYS A 94 -8.94 14.48 -9.96
N LYS A 95 -9.34 14.90 -11.15
CA LYS A 95 -9.10 16.26 -11.67
C LYS A 95 -9.83 17.35 -10.86
N ASN A 96 -10.96 17.03 -10.26
CA ASN A 96 -11.90 17.97 -9.66
C ASN A 96 -12.45 17.44 -8.33
N TRP A 97 -12.73 18.38 -7.41
CA TRP A 97 -13.14 18.12 -6.03
C TRP A 97 -14.37 17.19 -5.91
N LEU A 98 -15.37 17.36 -6.78
CA LEU A 98 -16.57 16.53 -6.74
C LEU A 98 -16.27 15.08 -7.12
N SER A 99 -15.46 14.86 -8.16
CA SER A 99 -15.07 13.51 -8.54
C SER A 99 -14.16 12.86 -7.50
N GLU A 100 -13.30 13.65 -6.86
CA GLU A 100 -12.46 13.19 -5.76
C GLU A 100 -13.29 12.64 -4.57
N LEU A 101 -14.43 13.26 -4.29
CA LEU A 101 -15.29 12.86 -3.16
C LEU A 101 -16.28 11.73 -3.52
N PHE A 102 -16.80 11.73 -4.75
CA PHE A 102 -17.94 10.88 -5.12
C PHE A 102 -17.64 9.81 -6.18
N SER A 103 -16.55 9.92 -6.93
CA SER A 103 -16.22 8.91 -7.96
C SER A 103 -15.38 7.79 -7.37
N PRO A 104 -15.60 6.53 -7.81
CA PRO A 104 -14.78 5.42 -7.36
C PRO A 104 -13.33 5.59 -7.86
N TYR A 105 -12.39 5.16 -7.03
CA TYR A 105 -11.00 4.99 -7.39
C TYR A 105 -10.78 3.68 -8.15
N GLY A 106 -9.97 3.71 -9.19
CA GLY A 106 -9.62 2.52 -9.97
C GLY A 106 -8.25 2.61 -10.62
N PRO A 107 -7.80 1.54 -11.29
CA PRO A 107 -6.44 1.46 -11.83
C PRO A 107 -6.07 2.59 -12.81
N ALA A 108 -7.04 3.07 -13.59
CA ALA A 108 -6.82 4.16 -14.55
C ALA A 108 -6.35 5.47 -13.88
N ASP A 109 -6.74 5.72 -12.62
CA ASP A 109 -6.34 6.91 -11.85
C ASP A 109 -4.85 6.92 -11.49
N TYR A 110 -4.21 5.76 -11.58
CA TYR A 110 -2.80 5.53 -11.22
C TYR A 110 -1.91 5.28 -12.46
N SER A 111 -2.47 5.41 -13.67
CA SER A 111 -1.77 5.12 -14.93
C SER A 111 -0.51 5.95 -15.17
N ASN A 112 -0.42 7.15 -14.58
CA ASN A 112 0.67 8.10 -14.72
C ASN A 112 1.63 8.16 -13.52
N LEU A 113 1.67 7.11 -12.69
CA LEU A 113 2.67 6.92 -11.64
C LEU A 113 4.03 6.50 -12.20
#